data_AF-N1W855-F1
#
_entry.id   AF-N1W855-F1
#
_cell.length_a   1.000
_cell.length_b   1.000
_cell.length_c   1.000
_cell.angle_alpha   90.00
_cell.angle_beta   90.00
_cell.angle_gamma   90.00
#
_symmetry.space_group_name_H-M   'P 1'
#
loop_
_entity.id
_entity.type
_entity.pdbx_description
1 polymer ?
#
loop_
_entity_poly.entity_id
_entity_poly.type
_entity_poly.pdbx_seq_one_letter_code
_entity_poly.pdbx_strand_id
1 'polypeptide(L)'
;MKSYPWLVLLIILLLMNCSSPQERAIKNPNISANLCPNLGILSERSLNPNSIFQDKNTIWRVSVVTSSGQIKDFNKDFFVFARDIKSQNAYEEFIAFYKEICKSEPPFIKEIKYVQEEEKARKEWDIVNKNSIKSVISFQKTSTNEELKKEAEVLKYQLLDQKVKNHLISKLPFMKKVNDKEVIYTNGESSEYKLHELFRSTVLSKQMQTGKKMPLVLEEKDGRVIWTIENNNSGVILHFREYNGNIVLDKIVQKRGILQSIVAGQAVDFLAMGLFAESTKFPDDEDLDDEFIK
;
A
#
# COMPACT_ATOMS: atom_id res chain seq x y z
N MET A 1 19.67 94.22 9.50
CA MET A 1 19.47 93.51 8.21
C MET A 1 18.00 93.63 7.82
N LYS A 2 17.78 93.97 6.53
CA LYS A 2 16.53 94.11 5.75
C LYS A 2 15.56 92.92 5.97
N SER A 3 14.24 92.89 5.74
CA SER A 3 13.19 93.75 5.16
C SER A 3 11.84 93.00 5.38
N TYR A 4 10.73 93.72 5.52
CA TYR A 4 9.30 93.32 5.48
C TYR A 4 8.87 92.72 4.09
N PRO A 5 7.56 92.52 3.74
CA PRO A 5 6.49 91.67 4.31
C PRO A 5 5.62 90.93 3.22
N TRP A 6 4.59 90.19 3.67
CA TRP A 6 3.28 89.92 3.03
C TRP A 6 3.15 89.01 1.77
N LEU A 7 2.07 88.19 1.85
CA LEU A 7 1.22 87.62 0.79
C LEU A 7 1.69 86.39 -0.05
N VAL A 8 1.04 85.25 0.26
CA VAL A 8 0.01 84.59 -0.59
C VAL A 8 0.40 83.58 -1.71
N LEU A 9 -0.43 82.51 -1.78
CA LEU A 9 -0.76 81.63 -2.92
C LEU A 9 0.30 80.55 -3.31
N LEU A 10 0.03 79.31 -3.75
CA LEU A 10 -1.14 78.46 -4.02
C LEU A 10 -0.60 77.10 -4.62
N ILE A 11 -1.40 76.02 -4.60
CA ILE A 11 -1.39 74.79 -5.47
C ILE A 11 -0.14 73.85 -5.39
N ILE A 12 -0.18 72.50 -5.51
CA ILE A 12 -1.07 71.54 -6.19
C ILE A 12 -1.12 70.17 -5.47
N LEU A 13 -2.34 69.62 -5.41
CA LEU A 13 -2.71 68.21 -5.29
C LEU A 13 -1.76 67.21 -5.99
N LEU A 14 -1.23 66.22 -5.27
CA LEU A 14 -1.05 64.89 -5.86
C LEU A 14 -1.59 63.82 -4.91
N LEU A 15 -2.78 63.34 -5.30
CA LEU A 15 -3.30 62.01 -5.08
C LEU A 15 -2.18 60.99 -4.98
N MET A 16 -2.18 60.15 -3.95
CA MET A 16 -1.99 58.69 -4.02
C MET A 16 -2.20 58.12 -2.61
N ASN A 17 -3.47 58.04 -2.16
CA ASN A 17 -3.80 56.94 -1.27
C ASN A 17 -3.72 55.67 -2.13
N CYS A 18 -2.59 54.98 -2.00
CA CYS A 18 -2.41 53.61 -2.43
C CYS A 18 -3.47 52.75 -1.74
N SER A 19 -4.63 52.59 -2.39
CA SER A 19 -5.54 51.49 -2.12
C SER A 19 -4.76 50.20 -2.33
N SER A 20 -4.64 49.42 -1.26
CA SER A 20 -3.99 48.10 -1.25
C SER A 20 -4.59 47.18 -2.33
N PRO A 21 -3.88 46.13 -2.77
CA PRO A 21 -4.40 45.15 -3.74
C PRO A 21 -5.69 44.43 -3.30
N GLN A 22 -6.15 44.60 -2.05
CA GLN A 22 -7.39 44.02 -1.52
C GLN A 22 -8.68 44.78 -1.92
N GLU A 23 -8.59 45.95 -2.58
CA GLU A 23 -9.78 46.82 -2.81
C GLU A 23 -10.31 46.88 -4.25
N ARG A 24 -9.89 45.98 -5.15
CA ARG A 24 -10.51 45.84 -6.48
C ARG A 24 -11.26 44.52 -6.65
N ALA A 25 -12.06 44.14 -5.66
CA ALA A 25 -13.21 43.28 -5.86
C ALA A 25 -14.39 44.16 -6.32
N ILE A 26 -14.58 44.25 -7.64
CA ILE A 26 -15.67 45.04 -8.23
C ILE A 26 -17.01 44.39 -7.91
N LYS A 27 -17.86 45.19 -7.27
CA LYS A 27 -19.29 45.04 -6.99
C LYS A 27 -20.05 44.25 -8.07
N ASN A 28 -20.61 43.10 -7.68
CA ASN A 28 -21.92 42.70 -8.15
C ASN A 28 -22.65 41.89 -7.05
N PRO A 29 -23.60 42.51 -6.30
CA PRO A 29 -24.21 41.88 -5.12
C PRO A 29 -25.38 40.94 -5.43
N ASN A 30 -25.65 40.62 -6.70
CA ASN A 30 -26.70 39.65 -7.08
C ASN A 30 -26.11 38.29 -7.49
N ILE A 31 -25.32 37.67 -6.60
CA ILE A 31 -24.98 36.25 -6.72
C ILE A 31 -26.13 35.45 -6.08
N SER A 32 -27.27 35.38 -6.79
CA SER A 32 -28.39 34.55 -6.38
C SER A 32 -28.11 33.09 -6.72
N ALA A 33 -27.98 32.25 -5.69
CA ALA A 33 -28.41 30.86 -5.63
C ALA A 33 -28.16 29.97 -6.87
N ASN A 34 -26.89 29.72 -7.17
CA ASN A 34 -26.44 28.39 -7.60
C ASN A 34 -24.96 28.25 -7.22
N LEU A 35 -24.71 27.74 -6.01
CA LEU A 35 -23.38 27.68 -5.39
C LEU A 35 -22.46 26.60 -5.99
N CYS A 36 -23.00 25.68 -6.81
CA CYS A 36 -22.22 24.62 -7.43
C CYS A 36 -21.88 24.99 -8.89
N PRO A 37 -20.60 25.21 -9.24
CA PRO A 37 -20.20 25.41 -10.62
C PRO A 37 -20.39 24.11 -11.44
N ASN A 38 -20.66 24.27 -12.74
CA ASN A 38 -20.79 23.16 -13.71
C ASN A 38 -19.44 22.50 -14.04
N LEU A 39 -18.73 22.03 -13.02
CA LEU A 39 -17.45 21.32 -13.16
C LEU A 39 -17.63 20.09 -14.06
N GLY A 40 -16.69 19.82 -14.96
CA GLY A 40 -16.72 18.65 -15.86
C GLY A 40 -17.80 18.67 -16.95
N ILE A 41 -18.55 19.77 -17.11
CA ILE A 41 -19.65 19.93 -18.08
C ILE A 41 -19.40 21.14 -19.01
N LEU A 42 -18.51 22.05 -18.63
CA LEU A 42 -18.21 23.24 -19.44
C LEU A 42 -17.21 22.90 -20.55
N SER A 43 -17.56 23.28 -21.79
CA SER A 43 -16.57 23.45 -22.85
C SER A 43 -15.56 24.54 -22.45
N GLU A 44 -14.32 24.48 -22.95
CA GLU A 44 -13.30 25.53 -22.73
C GLU A 44 -13.81 26.94 -23.08
N ARG A 45 -14.85 27.04 -23.93
CA ARG A 45 -15.45 28.31 -24.38
C ARG A 45 -16.65 28.77 -23.56
N SER A 46 -17.18 27.93 -22.66
CA SER A 46 -18.39 28.22 -21.85
C SER A 46 -18.08 28.63 -20.42
N LEU A 47 -16.84 29.06 -20.15
CA LEU A 47 -16.40 29.55 -18.84
C LEU A 47 -17.35 30.67 -18.36
N ASN A 48 -18.14 30.37 -17.34
CA ASN A 48 -19.11 31.30 -16.77
C ASN A 48 -18.33 32.40 -16.03
N PRO A 49 -18.42 33.68 -16.44
CA PRO A 49 -17.51 34.74 -15.98
C PRO A 49 -17.68 35.13 -14.51
N ASN A 50 -18.72 34.65 -13.82
CA ASN A 50 -19.05 35.07 -12.46
C ASN A 50 -18.23 34.37 -11.35
N SER A 51 -17.38 33.40 -11.69
CA SER A 51 -16.63 32.60 -10.71
C SER A 51 -15.20 32.26 -11.17
N ILE A 52 -14.59 33.09 -12.03
CA ILE A 52 -13.24 32.85 -12.55
C ILE A 52 -12.46 34.15 -12.49
N PHE A 53 -11.43 34.18 -11.65
CA PHE A 53 -10.51 35.31 -11.54
C PHE A 53 -9.23 34.99 -12.30
N GLN A 54 -8.96 35.73 -13.37
CA GLN A 54 -7.71 35.62 -14.13
C GLN A 54 -6.64 36.54 -13.51
N ASP A 55 -5.52 35.98 -13.08
CA ASP A 55 -4.34 36.78 -12.73
C ASP A 55 -3.53 37.13 -13.99
N LYS A 56 -2.98 38.34 -14.04
CA LYS A 56 -2.39 38.96 -15.24
C LYS A 56 -1.06 38.37 -15.68
N ASN A 57 -0.55 37.36 -14.99
CA ASN A 57 0.73 36.71 -15.27
C ASN A 57 0.54 35.21 -15.54
N THR A 58 0.48 34.80 -16.81
CA THR A 58 0.75 33.47 -17.41
C THR A 58 0.21 32.17 -16.77
N ILE A 59 -0.45 32.21 -15.61
CA ILE A 59 -1.00 31.07 -14.90
C ILE A 59 -2.51 31.28 -14.81
N TRP A 60 -3.26 30.52 -15.59
CA TRP A 60 -4.72 30.43 -15.47
C TRP A 60 -5.06 29.77 -14.15
N ARG A 61 -5.35 30.57 -13.12
CA ARG A 61 -5.99 30.09 -11.90
C ARG A 61 -7.49 30.23 -12.05
N VAL A 62 -8.23 29.25 -11.56
CA VAL A 62 -9.66 29.38 -11.39
C VAL A 62 -9.96 29.33 -9.91
N SER A 63 -10.75 30.29 -9.44
CA SER A 63 -11.03 30.46 -8.02
C SER A 63 -12.53 30.54 -7.80
N VAL A 64 -13.07 29.71 -6.91
CA VAL A 64 -14.49 29.68 -6.57
C VAL A 64 -14.68 30.26 -5.17
N VAL A 65 -15.74 31.06 -5.01
CA VAL A 65 -16.19 31.56 -3.72
C VAL A 65 -17.02 30.46 -3.06
N THR A 66 -16.57 29.98 -1.91
CA THR A 66 -17.28 28.96 -1.13
C THR A 66 -18.57 29.53 -0.50
N SER A 67 -19.43 28.65 0.02
CA SER A 67 -20.57 29.05 0.84
C SER A 67 -20.20 29.83 2.10
N SER A 68 -18.95 29.73 2.58
CA SER A 68 -18.42 30.53 3.70
C SER A 68 -17.81 31.87 3.26
N GLY A 69 -17.90 32.22 1.98
CA GLY A 69 -17.32 33.45 1.42
C GLY A 69 -15.80 33.41 1.25
N GLN A 70 -15.16 32.24 1.45
CA GLN A 70 -13.72 32.06 1.21
C GLN A 70 -13.45 31.89 -0.28
N ILE A 71 -12.33 32.42 -0.76
CA ILE A 71 -11.85 32.18 -2.13
C ILE A 71 -10.94 30.97 -2.11
N LYS A 72 -11.25 29.95 -2.92
CA LYS A 72 -10.38 28.79 -3.11
C LYS A 72 -9.91 28.69 -4.55
N ASP A 73 -8.59 28.63 -4.71
CA ASP A 73 -7.91 28.34 -5.97
C ASP A 73 -7.88 26.83 -6.22
N PHE A 74 -7.92 26.43 -7.49
CA PHE A 74 -7.84 25.01 -7.84
C PHE A 74 -7.41 24.76 -9.28
N ASN A 75 -7.17 23.48 -9.56
CA ASN A 75 -6.75 23.02 -10.88
C ASN A 75 -7.88 23.24 -11.90
N LYS A 76 -7.59 24.07 -12.91
CA LYS A 76 -8.48 24.35 -14.05
C LYS A 76 -8.95 23.07 -14.76
N ASP A 77 -8.14 22.01 -14.72
CA ASP A 77 -8.43 20.77 -15.43
C ASP A 77 -9.69 20.09 -14.86
N PHE A 78 -10.08 20.35 -13.61
CA PHE A 78 -11.34 19.85 -13.07
C PHE A 78 -12.59 20.53 -13.66
N PHE A 79 -12.48 21.72 -14.25
CA PHE A 79 -13.63 22.31 -14.94
C PHE A 79 -13.92 21.67 -16.28
N VAL A 80 -12.86 21.36 -17.01
CA VAL A 80 -12.96 20.96 -18.41
C VAL A 80 -12.89 19.44 -18.53
N PHE A 81 -12.06 18.81 -17.69
CA PHE A 81 -11.61 17.43 -17.82
C PHE A 81 -11.91 16.57 -16.57
N ALA A 82 -12.86 16.96 -15.70
CA ALA A 82 -13.19 16.13 -14.53
C ALA A 82 -13.64 14.70 -14.89
N ARG A 83 -14.28 14.52 -16.05
CA ARG A 83 -14.64 13.18 -16.56
C ARG A 83 -13.42 12.39 -17.02
N ASP A 84 -12.33 13.07 -17.39
CA ASP A 84 -11.10 12.47 -17.88
C ASP A 84 -10.05 12.21 -16.79
N ILE A 85 -10.40 12.42 -15.51
CA ILE A 85 -9.53 12.09 -14.38
C ILE A 85 -9.26 10.58 -14.37
N LYS A 86 -7.96 10.21 -14.36
CA LYS A 86 -7.49 8.83 -14.37
C LYS A 86 -6.73 8.41 -13.11
N SER A 87 -6.26 9.36 -12.31
CA SER A 87 -5.48 9.05 -11.11
C SER A 87 -6.31 9.17 -9.85
N GLN A 88 -6.07 8.28 -8.89
CA GLN A 88 -6.72 8.29 -7.59
C GLN A 88 -6.55 9.63 -6.88
N ASN A 89 -5.32 10.17 -6.79
CA ASN A 89 -5.08 11.44 -6.12
C ASN A 89 -5.88 12.60 -6.73
N ALA A 90 -5.93 12.68 -8.06
CA ALA A 90 -6.71 13.74 -8.73
C ALA A 90 -8.22 13.52 -8.56
N TYR A 91 -8.68 12.27 -8.51
CA TYR A 91 -10.06 11.94 -8.20
C TYR A 91 -10.43 12.34 -6.77
N GLU A 92 -9.61 11.98 -5.79
CA GLU A 92 -9.82 12.34 -4.38
C GLU A 92 -9.80 13.85 -4.17
N GLU A 93 -8.84 14.55 -4.78
CA GLU A 93 -8.77 16.01 -4.76
C GLU A 93 -10.03 16.64 -5.36
N PHE A 94 -10.46 16.16 -6.54
CA PHE A 94 -11.68 16.63 -7.19
C PHE A 94 -12.93 16.39 -6.35
N ILE A 95 -13.09 15.19 -5.78
CA ILE A 95 -14.26 14.84 -4.97
C ILE A 95 -14.29 15.64 -3.67
N ALA A 96 -13.15 15.80 -2.98
CA ALA A 96 -13.06 16.61 -1.78
C ALA A 96 -13.45 18.06 -2.07
N PHE A 97 -12.92 18.62 -3.16
CA PHE A 97 -13.26 19.96 -3.62
C PHE A 97 -14.75 20.10 -3.98
N TYR A 98 -15.28 19.18 -4.79
CA TYR A 98 -16.68 19.21 -5.20
C TYR A 98 -17.61 19.12 -3.99
N LYS A 99 -17.33 18.22 -3.03
CA LYS A 99 -18.11 18.09 -1.79
C LYS A 99 -18.04 19.36 -0.94
N GLU A 100 -16.89 20.03 -0.90
CA GLU A 100 -16.75 21.27 -0.16
C GLU A 100 -17.62 22.40 -0.73
N ILE A 101 -17.61 22.57 -2.04
CA ILE A 101 -18.32 23.65 -2.74
C ILE A 101 -19.82 23.34 -2.89
N CYS A 102 -20.13 22.16 -3.43
CA CYS A 102 -21.46 21.77 -3.86
C CYS A 102 -22.25 21.01 -2.79
N LYS A 103 -21.62 20.63 -1.66
CA LYS A 103 -22.23 19.88 -0.56
C LYS A 103 -22.97 18.59 -1.00
N SER A 104 -22.52 18.02 -2.11
CA SER A 104 -23.12 16.87 -2.79
C SER A 104 -22.05 16.12 -3.58
N GLU A 105 -22.40 14.98 -4.19
CA GLU A 105 -21.51 14.27 -5.12
C GLU A 105 -21.70 14.78 -6.55
N PRO A 106 -20.65 14.71 -7.40
CA PRO A 106 -20.80 15.05 -8.81
C PRO A 106 -21.88 14.19 -9.47
N PRO A 107 -22.84 14.78 -10.21
CA PRO A 107 -23.91 14.02 -10.85
C PRO A 107 -23.40 13.05 -11.93
N PHE A 108 -22.18 13.26 -12.41
CA PHE A 108 -21.49 12.44 -13.42
C PHE A 108 -20.37 11.58 -12.79
N ILE A 109 -20.37 11.33 -11.48
CA ILE A 109 -19.30 10.57 -10.80
C ILE A 109 -18.98 9.23 -11.48
N LYS A 110 -20.01 8.52 -11.98
CA LYS A 110 -19.87 7.24 -12.70
C LYS A 110 -19.31 7.37 -14.11
N GLU A 111 -19.28 8.59 -14.65
CA GLU A 111 -18.71 8.89 -15.96
C GLU A 111 -17.23 9.29 -15.87
N ILE A 112 -16.70 9.43 -14.65
CA ILE A 112 -15.27 9.72 -14.44
C ILE A 112 -14.47 8.46 -14.80
N LYS A 113 -13.48 8.62 -15.70
CA LYS A 113 -12.65 7.51 -16.19
C LYS A 113 -12.06 6.65 -15.08
N TYR A 114 -11.50 7.28 -14.04
CA TYR A 114 -11.01 6.56 -12.86
C TYR A 114 -12.06 5.63 -12.25
N VAL A 115 -13.30 6.10 -12.03
CA VAL A 115 -14.39 5.29 -11.47
C VAL A 115 -14.77 4.14 -12.40
N GLN A 116 -14.80 4.38 -13.71
CA GLN A 116 -15.08 3.34 -14.71
C GLN A 116 -13.98 2.27 -14.75
N GLU A 117 -12.72 2.69 -14.68
CA GLU A 117 -11.56 1.80 -14.63
C GLU A 117 -11.54 0.98 -13.33
N GLU A 118 -11.85 1.60 -12.17
CA GLU A 118 -12.03 0.92 -10.88
C GLU A 118 -13.15 -0.12 -10.92
N GLU A 119 -14.34 0.25 -11.41
CA GLU A 119 -15.47 -0.68 -11.52
C GLU A 119 -15.14 -1.85 -12.46
N LYS A 120 -14.43 -1.59 -13.55
CA LYS A 120 -13.99 -2.63 -14.47
C LYS A 120 -12.99 -3.56 -13.81
N ALA A 121 -11.97 -3.03 -13.13
CA ALA A 121 -10.97 -3.82 -12.43
C ALA A 121 -11.60 -4.68 -11.32
N ARG A 122 -12.58 -4.14 -10.57
CA ARG A 122 -13.34 -4.90 -9.56
C ARG A 122 -14.16 -6.04 -10.17
N LYS A 123 -14.84 -5.80 -11.31
CA LYS A 123 -15.55 -6.87 -12.04
C LYS A 123 -14.60 -7.96 -12.54
N GLU A 124 -13.42 -7.59 -13.02
CA GLU A 124 -12.38 -8.54 -13.42
C GLU A 124 -11.90 -9.36 -12.20
N TRP A 125 -11.73 -8.72 -11.03
CA TRP A 125 -11.38 -9.42 -9.79
C TRP A 125 -12.48 -10.36 -9.28
N ASP A 126 -13.75 -9.97 -9.39
CA ASP A 126 -14.89 -10.77 -8.93
C ASP A 126 -15.00 -12.12 -9.65
N ILE A 127 -14.64 -12.17 -10.92
CA ILE A 127 -14.67 -13.41 -11.73
C ILE A 127 -13.41 -14.28 -11.59
N VAL A 128 -12.35 -13.79 -10.93
CA VAL A 128 -11.15 -14.60 -10.67
C VAL A 128 -11.52 -15.78 -9.78
N ASN A 129 -11.06 -16.97 -10.15
CA ASN A 129 -11.14 -18.13 -9.24
C ASN A 129 -10.18 -17.92 -8.06
N LYS A 130 -10.72 -17.38 -6.96
CA LYS A 130 -10.00 -17.07 -5.71
C LYS A 130 -9.48 -18.30 -4.95
N ASN A 131 -9.82 -19.52 -5.40
CA ASN A 131 -9.26 -20.76 -4.85
C ASN A 131 -8.05 -21.28 -5.65
N SER A 132 -7.73 -20.65 -6.79
CA SER A 132 -6.65 -21.06 -7.69
C SER A 132 -5.49 -20.08 -7.60
N ILE A 133 -4.36 -20.52 -7.04
CA ILE A 133 -3.13 -19.71 -6.96
C ILE A 133 -2.71 -19.23 -8.36
N LYS A 134 -2.80 -20.10 -9.38
CA LYS A 134 -2.55 -19.74 -10.78
C LYS A 134 -3.42 -18.58 -11.26
N SER A 135 -4.71 -18.61 -10.94
CA SER A 135 -5.66 -17.57 -11.35
C SER A 135 -5.39 -16.25 -10.65
N VAL A 136 -5.05 -16.29 -9.35
CA VAL A 136 -4.67 -15.12 -8.56
C VAL A 136 -3.37 -14.49 -9.09
N ILE A 137 -2.32 -15.28 -9.32
CA ILE A 137 -1.05 -14.80 -9.91
C ILE A 137 -1.30 -14.18 -11.29
N SER A 138 -2.12 -14.83 -12.13
CA SER A 138 -2.44 -14.31 -13.46
C SER A 138 -3.11 -12.94 -13.37
N PHE A 139 -4.08 -12.76 -12.46
CA PHE A 139 -4.73 -11.48 -12.23
C PHE A 139 -3.74 -10.41 -11.76
N GLN A 140 -2.85 -10.72 -10.81
CA GLN A 140 -1.83 -9.78 -10.34
C GLN A 140 -0.93 -9.27 -11.45
N LYS A 141 -0.53 -10.16 -12.37
CA LYS A 141 0.35 -9.82 -13.51
C LYS A 141 -0.34 -8.94 -14.55
N THR A 142 -1.65 -9.08 -14.74
CA THR A 142 -2.41 -8.35 -15.78
C THR A 142 -3.13 -7.11 -15.26
N SER A 143 -3.44 -7.04 -13.96
CA SER A 143 -4.15 -5.91 -13.36
C SER A 143 -3.30 -4.64 -13.40
N THR A 144 -3.94 -3.49 -13.62
CA THR A 144 -3.33 -2.17 -13.46
C THR A 144 -3.76 -1.47 -12.16
N ASN A 145 -4.71 -2.07 -11.42
CA ASN A 145 -5.19 -1.54 -10.16
C ASN A 145 -4.32 -2.06 -9.00
N GLU A 146 -3.60 -1.14 -8.34
CA GLU A 146 -2.65 -1.45 -7.27
C GLU A 146 -3.31 -1.91 -5.96
N GLU A 147 -4.53 -1.46 -5.66
CA GLU A 147 -5.28 -1.90 -4.47
C GLU A 147 -5.67 -3.38 -4.62
N LEU A 148 -6.23 -3.75 -5.78
CA LEU A 148 -6.61 -5.13 -6.08
C LEU A 148 -5.39 -6.05 -6.25
N LYS A 149 -4.24 -5.53 -6.69
CA LYS A 149 -2.98 -6.32 -6.68
C LYS A 149 -2.57 -6.71 -5.27
N LYS A 150 -2.65 -5.78 -4.31
CA LYS A 150 -2.37 -6.03 -2.89
C LYS A 150 -3.37 -7.01 -2.29
N GLU A 151 -4.66 -6.87 -2.61
CA GLU A 151 -5.69 -7.82 -2.17
C GLU A 151 -5.40 -9.23 -2.69
N ALA A 152 -5.08 -9.33 -3.98
CA ALA A 152 -4.69 -10.60 -4.61
C ALA A 152 -3.39 -11.16 -4.01
N GLU A 153 -2.46 -10.32 -3.56
CA GLU A 153 -1.21 -10.74 -2.92
C GLU A 153 -1.46 -11.39 -1.55
N VAL A 154 -2.28 -10.73 -0.73
CA VAL A 154 -2.71 -11.27 0.56
C VAL A 154 -3.40 -12.62 0.37
N LEU A 155 -4.32 -12.72 -0.61
CA LEU A 155 -4.98 -13.98 -0.92
C LEU A 155 -3.99 -15.05 -1.40
N LYS A 156 -3.04 -14.70 -2.27
CA LYS A 156 -1.98 -15.62 -2.74
C LYS A 156 -1.22 -16.22 -1.55
N TYR A 157 -0.76 -15.39 -0.61
CA TYR A 157 -0.01 -15.87 0.55
C TYR A 157 -0.86 -16.72 1.49
N GLN A 158 -2.14 -16.40 1.68
CA GLN A 158 -3.06 -17.25 2.46
C GLN A 158 -3.23 -18.64 1.84
N LEU A 159 -3.39 -18.72 0.51
CA LEU A 159 -3.51 -20.00 -0.20
C LEU A 159 -2.22 -20.81 -0.12
N LEU A 160 -1.06 -20.15 -0.30
CA LEU A 160 0.24 -20.79 -0.20
C LEU A 160 0.51 -21.33 1.21
N ASP A 161 0.17 -20.58 2.25
CA ASP A 161 0.25 -21.06 3.63
C ASP A 161 -0.61 -22.30 3.86
N GLN A 162 -1.84 -22.28 3.37
CA GLN A 162 -2.71 -23.44 3.51
C GLN A 162 -2.13 -24.67 2.79
N LYS A 163 -1.50 -24.47 1.62
CA LYS A 163 -0.81 -25.53 0.89
C LYS A 163 0.40 -26.06 1.68
N VAL A 164 1.21 -25.19 2.29
CA VAL A 164 2.33 -25.59 3.18
C VAL A 164 1.81 -26.43 4.34
N LYS A 165 0.78 -25.95 5.05
CA LYS A 165 0.19 -26.66 6.18
C LYS A 165 -0.28 -28.06 5.78
N ASN A 166 -1.05 -28.14 4.71
CA ASN A 166 -1.59 -29.40 4.21
C ASN A 166 -0.47 -30.35 3.79
N HIS A 167 0.55 -29.84 3.11
CA HIS A 167 1.72 -30.62 2.70
C HIS A 167 2.42 -31.24 3.91
N LEU A 168 2.75 -30.43 4.92
CA LEU A 168 3.40 -30.88 6.15
C LEU A 168 2.56 -31.95 6.87
N ILE A 169 1.26 -31.69 7.09
CA ILE A 169 0.36 -32.65 7.78
C ILE A 169 0.23 -33.96 7.00
N SER A 170 0.17 -33.90 5.67
CA SER A 170 0.03 -35.10 4.83
C SER A 170 1.26 -36.01 4.87
N LYS A 171 2.46 -35.42 5.01
CA LYS A 171 3.73 -36.15 5.03
C LYS A 171 4.16 -36.53 6.44
N LEU A 172 3.82 -35.72 7.43
CA LEU A 172 4.28 -35.79 8.80
C LEU A 172 3.09 -35.63 9.75
N PRO A 173 2.38 -36.71 10.11
CA PRO A 173 1.13 -36.63 10.87
C PRO A 173 1.25 -35.88 12.22
N PHE A 174 2.43 -35.93 12.87
CA PHE A 174 2.69 -35.19 14.11
C PHE A 174 2.52 -33.68 13.95
N MET A 175 2.73 -33.14 12.74
CA MET A 175 2.56 -31.72 12.45
C MET A 175 1.14 -31.23 12.70
N LYS A 176 0.13 -32.10 12.64
CA LYS A 176 -1.27 -31.73 12.95
C LYS A 176 -1.43 -31.06 14.32
N LYS A 177 -0.61 -31.45 15.31
CA LYS A 177 -0.67 -30.93 16.67
C LYS A 177 0.10 -29.62 16.84
N VAL A 178 1.12 -29.38 16.02
CA VAL A 178 2.13 -28.32 16.27
C VAL A 178 2.19 -27.24 15.18
N ASN A 179 1.58 -27.44 14.02
CA ASN A 179 1.68 -26.55 12.85
C ASN A 179 1.37 -25.07 13.15
N ASP A 180 0.28 -24.84 13.89
CA ASP A 180 -0.26 -23.52 14.18
C ASP A 180 0.27 -22.93 15.50
N LYS A 181 1.18 -23.64 16.17
CA LYS A 181 1.80 -23.16 17.41
C LYS A 181 2.83 -22.10 17.10
N GLU A 182 2.81 -21.04 17.89
CA GLU A 182 3.82 -20.00 17.87
C GLU A 182 5.18 -20.57 18.28
N VAL A 183 6.22 -20.16 17.57
CA VAL A 183 7.61 -20.52 17.87
C VAL A 183 8.21 -19.49 18.82
N ILE A 184 8.76 -19.97 19.92
CA ILE A 184 9.40 -19.17 20.97
C ILE A 184 10.91 -19.47 20.96
N TYR A 185 11.73 -18.42 21.02
CA TYR A 185 13.18 -18.51 21.09
C TYR A 185 13.68 -19.07 22.44
N THR A 186 14.98 -19.37 22.54
CA THR A 186 15.53 -19.94 23.78
C THR A 186 15.51 -18.94 24.94
N ASN A 187 15.56 -17.64 24.64
CA ASN A 187 15.43 -16.55 25.60
C ASN A 187 13.97 -16.30 26.07
N GLY A 188 12.98 -17.02 25.52
CA GLY A 188 11.56 -16.88 25.86
C GLY A 188 10.80 -15.81 25.06
N GLU A 189 11.46 -15.12 24.14
CA GLU A 189 10.82 -14.16 23.24
C GLU A 189 10.05 -14.87 22.13
N SER A 190 8.97 -14.23 21.67
CA SER A 190 8.23 -14.67 20.50
C SER A 190 9.07 -14.48 19.23
N SER A 191 8.97 -15.45 18.31
CA SER A 191 9.48 -15.28 16.95
C SER A 191 8.50 -14.60 16.00
N GLU A 192 7.25 -14.36 16.44
CA GLU A 192 6.10 -13.94 15.63
C GLU A 192 5.67 -14.94 14.55
N TYR A 193 6.38 -16.07 14.43
CA TYR A 193 6.09 -17.11 13.46
C TYR A 193 5.38 -18.30 14.09
N LYS A 194 4.53 -18.94 13.29
CA LYS A 194 4.02 -20.28 13.56
C LYS A 194 4.97 -21.33 13.00
N LEU A 195 4.97 -22.52 13.58
CA LEU A 195 5.91 -23.57 13.21
C LEU A 195 5.89 -23.91 11.71
N HIS A 196 4.70 -24.01 11.10
CA HIS A 196 4.58 -24.32 9.67
C HIS A 196 5.23 -23.26 8.76
N GLU A 197 5.26 -22.00 9.20
CA GLU A 197 5.80 -20.88 8.42
C GLU A 197 7.30 -21.03 8.24
N LEU A 198 8.01 -21.62 9.21
CA LEU A 198 9.45 -21.90 9.12
C LEU A 198 9.82 -22.80 7.95
N PHE A 199 8.85 -23.45 7.29
CA PHE A 199 9.09 -24.37 6.19
C PHE A 199 8.57 -23.85 4.85
N ARG A 200 8.08 -22.60 4.77
CA ARG A 200 7.53 -22.02 3.53
C ARG A 200 8.51 -22.14 2.37
N SER A 201 9.73 -21.65 2.52
CA SER A 201 10.72 -21.67 1.44
C SER A 201 11.07 -23.11 1.04
N THR A 202 11.26 -24.01 2.00
CA THR A 202 11.67 -25.39 1.69
C THR A 202 10.55 -26.20 1.03
N VAL A 203 9.29 -25.97 1.46
CA VAL A 203 8.14 -26.69 0.91
C VAL A 203 7.76 -26.13 -0.46
N LEU A 204 7.72 -24.80 -0.61
CA LEU A 204 7.17 -24.14 -1.79
C LEU A 204 8.18 -24.00 -2.94
N SER A 205 9.48 -23.91 -2.65
CA SER A 205 10.48 -23.60 -3.69
C SER A 205 10.95 -24.83 -4.48
N LYS A 206 11.23 -24.60 -5.76
CA LYS A 206 12.06 -25.47 -6.61
C LYS A 206 13.33 -24.70 -7.00
N GLN A 207 14.48 -25.38 -7.08
CA GLN A 207 15.68 -24.76 -7.64
C GLN A 207 15.52 -24.53 -9.14
N MET A 208 15.60 -23.28 -9.63
CA MET A 208 15.43 -22.97 -11.06
C MET A 208 16.36 -23.78 -11.97
N GLN A 209 17.63 -23.95 -11.58
CA GLN A 209 18.63 -24.57 -12.43
C GLN A 209 18.47 -26.09 -12.54
N THR A 210 17.99 -26.73 -11.47
CA THR A 210 17.97 -28.20 -11.37
C THR A 210 16.55 -28.77 -11.35
N GLY A 211 15.54 -27.93 -11.15
CA GLY A 211 14.16 -28.31 -10.87
C GLY A 211 13.98 -29.09 -9.56
N LYS A 212 15.03 -29.22 -8.73
CA LYS A 212 15.00 -30.04 -7.52
C LYS A 212 14.48 -29.25 -6.33
N LYS A 213 13.64 -29.88 -5.52
CA LYS A 213 13.25 -29.39 -4.19
C LYS A 213 14.40 -29.58 -3.22
N MET A 214 14.56 -28.63 -2.29
CA MET A 214 15.39 -28.87 -1.12
C MET A 214 14.71 -29.93 -0.24
N PRO A 215 15.48 -30.92 0.27
CA PRO A 215 14.90 -31.92 1.15
C PRO A 215 14.49 -31.29 2.48
N LEU A 216 13.21 -31.45 2.85
CA LEU A 216 12.75 -31.16 4.21
C LEU A 216 13.02 -32.38 5.09
N VAL A 217 13.98 -32.26 6.00
CA VAL A 217 14.27 -33.28 7.01
C VAL A 217 13.68 -32.83 8.34
N LEU A 218 12.47 -33.31 8.64
CA LEU A 218 11.73 -33.00 9.84
C LEU A 218 11.19 -34.29 10.46
N GLU A 219 11.50 -34.53 11.72
CA GLU A 219 11.11 -35.74 12.44
C GLU A 219 10.59 -35.43 13.85
N GLU A 220 9.82 -36.37 14.41
CA GLU A 220 9.46 -36.36 15.82
C GLU A 220 10.25 -37.44 16.56
N LYS A 221 10.93 -37.05 17.64
CA LYS A 221 11.66 -37.98 18.49
C LYS A 221 11.53 -37.56 19.94
N ASP A 222 11.13 -38.49 20.81
CA ASP A 222 10.95 -38.25 22.25
C ASP A 222 10.06 -37.04 22.57
N GLY A 223 8.98 -36.85 21.79
CA GLY A 223 8.05 -35.73 21.91
C GLY A 223 8.62 -34.37 21.49
N ARG A 224 9.75 -34.37 20.76
CA ARG A 224 10.40 -33.17 20.23
C ARG A 224 10.34 -33.17 18.71
N VAL A 225 10.12 -32.00 18.13
CA VAL A 225 10.27 -31.79 16.69
C VAL A 225 11.74 -31.49 16.41
N ILE A 226 12.34 -32.22 15.49
CA ILE A 226 13.75 -32.07 15.11
C ILE A 226 13.78 -31.67 13.64
N TRP A 227 14.28 -30.48 13.36
CA TRP A 227 14.48 -29.98 12.01
C TRP A 227 15.97 -29.99 11.68
N THR A 228 16.31 -30.67 10.59
CA THR A 228 17.69 -30.81 10.12
C THR A 228 17.88 -30.09 8.80
N ILE A 229 18.83 -29.16 8.77
CA ILE A 229 19.27 -28.44 7.59
C ILE A 229 20.69 -28.90 7.27
N GLU A 230 20.85 -29.69 6.21
CA GLU A 230 22.16 -30.19 5.77
C GLU A 230 22.63 -29.53 4.48
N ASN A 231 23.92 -29.23 4.43
CA ASN A 231 24.63 -28.79 3.24
C ASN A 231 25.99 -29.51 3.18
N ASN A 232 26.06 -30.56 2.35
CA ASN A 232 27.25 -31.40 2.20
C ASN A 232 27.74 -31.94 3.56
N ASN A 233 28.95 -31.56 3.98
CA ASN A 233 29.56 -32.00 5.24
C ASN A 233 29.25 -31.07 6.43
N SER A 234 28.36 -30.09 6.29
CA SER A 234 27.95 -29.23 7.40
C SER A 234 26.43 -29.14 7.50
N GLY A 235 25.94 -28.73 8.67
CA GLY A 235 24.51 -28.59 8.88
C GLY A 235 24.16 -28.05 10.24
N VAL A 236 22.87 -27.79 10.42
CA VAL A 236 22.28 -27.30 11.65
C VAL A 236 21.07 -28.17 11.98
N ILE A 237 20.97 -28.58 13.24
CA ILE A 237 19.85 -29.36 13.77
C ILE A 237 19.19 -28.52 14.85
N LEU A 238 17.91 -28.21 14.65
CA LEU A 238 17.10 -27.43 15.57
C LEU A 238 16.17 -28.39 16.31
N HIS A 239 16.22 -28.33 17.64
CA HIS A 239 15.34 -29.13 18.49
C HIS A 239 14.27 -28.23 19.08
N PHE A 240 13.02 -28.63 18.90
CA PHE A 240 11.86 -27.93 19.41
C PHE A 240 11.10 -28.81 20.40
N ARG A 241 10.54 -28.21 21.44
CA ARG A 241 9.68 -28.89 22.40
C ARG A 241 8.39 -28.11 22.62
N GLU A 242 7.28 -28.80 22.83
CA GLU A 242 6.05 -28.15 23.23
C GLU A 242 6.15 -27.62 24.66
N TYR A 243 5.66 -26.40 24.90
CA TYR A 243 5.54 -25.81 26.24
C TYR A 243 4.44 -24.76 26.26
N ASN A 244 3.52 -24.86 27.22
CA ASN A 244 2.41 -23.91 27.43
C ASN A 244 1.61 -23.57 26.15
N GLY A 245 1.31 -24.58 25.33
CA GLY A 245 0.55 -24.38 24.08
C GLY A 245 1.38 -23.90 22.89
N ASN A 246 2.62 -23.48 23.11
CA ASN A 246 3.57 -23.03 22.09
C ASN A 246 4.60 -24.11 21.76
N ILE A 247 5.47 -23.83 20.79
CA ILE A 247 6.65 -24.63 20.52
C ILE A 247 7.92 -23.81 20.78
N VAL A 248 8.78 -24.31 21.65
CA VAL A 248 9.98 -23.62 22.12
C VAL A 248 11.18 -24.23 21.44
N LEU A 249 12.02 -23.39 20.84
CA LEU A 249 13.36 -23.77 20.42
C LEU A 249 14.17 -24.11 21.68
N ASP A 250 14.58 -25.37 21.82
CA ASP A 250 15.29 -25.87 23.00
C ASP A 250 16.80 -25.74 22.85
N LYS A 251 17.30 -26.11 21.67
CA LYS A 251 18.73 -26.01 21.33
C LYS A 251 18.96 -26.08 19.82
N ILE A 252 20.11 -25.55 19.42
CA ILE A 252 20.66 -25.73 18.08
C ILE A 252 21.97 -26.52 18.18
N VAL A 253 22.12 -27.55 17.34
CA VAL A 253 23.35 -28.33 17.19
C VAL A 253 23.93 -28.07 15.81
N GLN A 254 25.19 -27.61 15.75
CA GLN A 254 25.92 -27.53 14.50
C GLN A 254 26.65 -28.83 14.23
N LYS A 255 26.59 -29.28 12.97
CA LYS A 255 27.28 -30.47 12.46
C LYS A 255 28.38 -30.03 11.50
N ARG A 256 29.58 -30.61 11.66
CA ARG A 256 30.71 -30.51 10.73
C ARG A 256 31.36 -31.89 10.59
N GLY A 257 30.98 -32.61 9.54
CA GLY A 257 31.32 -34.02 9.35
C GLY A 257 30.74 -34.88 10.47
N ILE A 258 31.61 -35.58 11.19
CA ILE A 258 31.25 -36.40 12.36
C ILE A 258 31.13 -35.59 13.65
N LEU A 259 31.62 -34.34 13.67
CA LEU A 259 31.61 -33.50 14.86
C LEU A 259 30.26 -32.81 15.00
N GLN A 260 29.72 -32.83 16.21
CA GLN A 260 28.52 -32.10 16.59
C GLN A 260 28.81 -31.25 17.83
N SER A 261 28.39 -29.99 17.80
CA SER A 261 28.52 -29.08 18.95
C SER A 261 27.25 -28.29 19.15
N ILE A 262 26.84 -28.16 20.42
CA ILE A 262 25.71 -27.31 20.81
C ILE A 262 26.14 -25.85 20.64
N VAL A 263 25.32 -25.06 19.95
CA VAL A 263 25.47 -23.60 19.92
C VAL A 263 25.07 -23.09 21.30
N ALA A 264 25.90 -22.26 21.92
CA ALA A 264 25.74 -21.85 23.31
C ALA A 264 25.43 -20.36 23.46
N GLY A 265 24.68 -20.02 24.51
CA GLY A 265 24.38 -18.64 24.90
C GLY A 265 23.58 -17.89 23.84
N GLN A 266 23.80 -16.57 23.77
CA GLN A 266 23.07 -15.68 22.87
C GLN A 266 23.23 -16.02 21.38
N ALA A 267 24.29 -16.73 21.00
CA ALA A 267 24.52 -17.14 19.61
C ALA A 267 23.42 -18.06 19.06
N VAL A 268 22.66 -18.75 19.93
CA VAL A 268 21.54 -19.60 19.52
C VAL A 268 20.42 -18.77 18.91
N ASP A 269 20.00 -17.72 19.61
CA ASP A 269 18.86 -16.90 19.17
C ASP A 269 19.23 -16.09 17.93
N PHE A 270 20.44 -15.54 17.84
CA PHE A 270 20.90 -14.86 16.61
C PHE A 270 20.91 -15.79 15.39
N LEU A 271 21.38 -17.03 15.56
CA LEU A 271 21.35 -18.02 14.49
C LEU A 271 19.91 -18.42 14.12
N ALA A 272 19.05 -18.61 15.13
CA ALA A 272 17.64 -18.94 14.92
C ALA A 272 16.91 -17.82 14.16
N MET A 273 17.10 -16.56 14.56
CA MET A 273 16.50 -15.40 13.89
C MET A 273 16.86 -15.34 12.41
N GLY A 274 18.14 -15.52 12.07
CA GLY A 274 18.59 -15.56 10.68
C GLY A 274 17.98 -16.73 9.89
N LEU A 275 17.96 -17.93 10.48
CA LEU A 275 17.37 -19.11 9.84
C LEU A 275 15.86 -18.95 9.63
N PHE A 276 15.14 -18.46 10.62
CA PHE A 276 13.69 -18.27 10.55
C PHE A 276 13.34 -17.20 9.52
N ALA A 277 14.02 -16.05 9.55
CA ALA A 277 13.77 -14.96 8.60
C ALA A 277 13.97 -15.38 7.13
N GLU A 278 14.94 -16.24 6.83
CA GLU A 278 15.11 -16.77 5.48
C GLU A 278 14.12 -17.88 5.13
N SER A 279 13.76 -18.73 6.10
CA SER A 279 12.93 -19.91 5.83
C SER A 279 11.43 -19.61 5.77
N THR A 280 11.00 -18.49 6.38
CA THR A 280 9.60 -18.03 6.39
C THR A 280 9.20 -17.21 5.18
N LYS A 281 10.14 -16.86 4.31
CA LYS A 281 9.86 -16.14 3.07
C LYS A 281 9.06 -17.01 2.11
N PHE A 282 8.09 -16.39 1.44
CA PHE A 282 7.52 -16.96 0.24
C PHE A 282 8.54 -16.86 -0.90
N PRO A 283 8.69 -17.89 -1.74
CA PRO A 283 9.48 -17.77 -2.95
C PRO A 283 8.84 -16.79 -3.95
N ASP A 284 9.67 -16.27 -4.85
CA ASP A 284 9.19 -15.56 -6.03
C ASP A 284 8.32 -16.49 -6.89
N ASP A 285 7.40 -15.92 -7.66
CA ASP A 285 6.45 -16.70 -8.49
C ASP A 285 7.16 -17.63 -9.49
N GLU A 286 8.39 -17.31 -9.90
CA GLU A 286 9.20 -18.11 -10.82
C GLU A 286 9.88 -19.31 -10.14
N ASP A 287 10.15 -19.18 -8.84
CA ASP A 287 10.76 -20.20 -7.98
C ASP A 287 9.72 -21.11 -7.31
N LEU A 288 8.44 -20.75 -7.40
CA LEU A 288 7.34 -21.52 -6.84
C LEU A 288 7.17 -22.85 -7.59
N ASP A 289 7.08 -23.94 -6.84
CA ASP A 289 6.89 -25.26 -7.40
C ASP A 289 5.48 -25.43 -8.00
N ASP A 290 5.43 -25.97 -9.21
CA ASP A 290 4.20 -26.14 -10.00
C ASP A 290 3.15 -26.99 -9.30
N GLU A 291 3.54 -27.89 -8.38
CA GLU A 291 2.64 -28.68 -7.53
C GLU A 291 1.72 -27.79 -6.68
N PHE A 292 2.20 -26.61 -6.27
CA PHE A 292 1.43 -25.69 -5.43
C PHE A 292 0.66 -24.65 -6.22
N ILE A 293 0.99 -24.46 -7.50
CA ILE A 293 0.30 -23.55 -8.42
C ILE A 293 -0.96 -24.19 -9.01
N LYS A 294 -0.94 -25.51 -9.21
CA LYS A 294 -2.04 -26.31 -9.75
C LYS A 294 -3.15 -26.54 -8.73
#